data_AF-M3IKP4-F1
#
_entry.id   AF-M3IKP4-F1
#
_cell.length_a   1.000
_cell.length_b   1.000
_cell.length_c   1.000
_cell.angle_alpha   90.00
_cell.angle_beta   90.00
_cell.angle_gamma   90.00
#
_symmetry.space_group_name_H-M   'P 1'
#
loop_
_entity.id
_entity.type
_entity.pdbx_description
1 polymer ?
#
loop_
_entity_poly.entity_id
_entity_poly.type
_entity_poly.pdbx_seq_one_letter_code
_entity_poly.pdbx_strand_id
1 'polypeptide(L)' 'MKKIKANVKRSRNGYYTVRFGSDSSKKGAENLAKFLPAKLRSGAIVVKD' A
#
# COMPACT_ATOMS: atom_id res chain seq x y z
N MET A 1 9.73 9.67 -12.34
CA MET A 1 8.68 8.96 -11.57
C MET A 1 9.38 8.16 -10.47
N LYS A 2 9.23 8.52 -9.18
CA LYS A 2 9.85 7.76 -8.07
C LYS A 2 9.24 6.36 -8.06
N LYS A 3 10.07 5.31 -8.15
CA LYS A 3 9.60 3.92 -8.04
C LYS A 3 9.13 3.68 -6.61
N ILE A 4 7.83 3.52 -6.42
CA ILE A 4 7.24 3.13 -5.13
C ILE A 4 7.68 1.70 -4.87
N LYS A 5 8.38 1.48 -3.75
CA LYS A 5 8.78 0.12 -3.35
C LYS A 5 7.52 -0.66 -2.97
N ALA A 6 7.41 -1.87 -3.52
CA ALA A 6 6.37 -2.81 -3.14
C ALA A 6 7.01 -3.97 -2.39
N ASN A 7 6.34 -4.47 -1.35
CA ASN A 7 6.71 -5.71 -0.68
C ASN A 7 5.50 -6.64 -0.59
N VAL A 8 5.79 -7.94 -0.51
CA VAL A 8 4.77 -8.98 -0.35
C VAL A 8 4.87 -9.51 1.07
N LYS A 9 3.78 -9.41 1.84
CA LYS A 9 3.66 -10.05 3.15
C LYS A 9 2.62 -11.16 3.07
N ARG A 10 3.00 -12.33 3.59
CA ARG A 10 2.07 -13.45 3.81
C ARG A 10 1.41 -13.28 5.18
N SER A 11 0.09 -13.35 5.23
CA SER A 11 -0.68 -13.35 6.47
C SER A 11 -0.76 -14.75 7.08
N ARG A 12 -1.11 -14.82 8.38
CA ARG A 12 -1.20 -16.08 9.12
C ARG A 12 -2.24 -17.06 8.56
N ASN A 13 -3.30 -16.55 7.94
CA ASN A 13 -4.33 -17.33 7.24
C ASN A 13 -3.96 -17.69 5.79
N GLY A 14 -2.70 -17.48 5.39
CA GLY A 14 -2.17 -17.96 4.10
C GLY A 14 -2.37 -17.02 2.91
N TYR A 15 -3.04 -15.89 3.08
CA TYR A 15 -3.20 -14.89 2.03
C TYR A 15 -1.92 -14.07 1.83
N TYR A 16 -1.78 -13.50 0.64
CA TYR A 16 -0.69 -12.59 0.29
C TYR A 16 -1.23 -11.16 0.19
N THR A 17 -0.53 -10.23 0.83
CA THR A 17 -0.80 -8.80 0.74
C THR A 17 0.38 -8.13 0.06
N VAL A 18 0.10 -7.33 -0.98
CA VAL A 18 1.10 -6.48 -1.63
C VAL A 18 0.95 -5.09 -1.03
N ARG A 19 2.00 -4.57 -0.37
CA ARG A 19 1.97 -3.24 0.22
C ARG A 19 2.83 -2.29 -0.60
N PHE A 20 2.32 -1.09 -0.79
CA PHE A 20 2.90 -0.09 -1.65
C PHE A 20 3.29 1.13 -0.84
N GLY A 21 4.60 1.36 -0.73
CA GLY A 21 5.12 2.49 0.04
C GLY A 21 4.84 2.40 1.55
N SER A 22 5.39 3.36 2.27
CA SER A 22 5.22 3.54 3.71
C SER A 22 5.41 5.01 4.02
N ASP A 23 4.68 5.50 5.01
CA ASP A 23 4.80 6.88 5.51
C ASP A 23 4.71 6.86 7.03
N SER A 24 5.36 7.82 7.69
CA SER A 24 5.31 7.96 9.16
C SER A 24 3.97 8.52 9.66
N SER A 25 3.10 8.96 8.75
CA SER A 25 1.78 9.52 9.05
C SER A 25 0.67 8.83 8.26
N LYS A 26 -0.51 8.70 8.88
CA LYS A 26 -1.71 8.19 8.19
C LYS A 26 -2.03 9.01 6.93
N LYS A 27 -1.99 10.35 7.06
CA LYS A 27 -2.27 11.28 5.95
C LYS A 27 -1.28 11.13 4.78
N GLY A 28 0.00 10.91 5.08
CA GLY A 28 1.00 10.65 4.05
C GLY A 28 0.75 9.30 3.34
N ALA A 29 0.43 8.25 4.10
CA ALA A 29 0.08 6.94 3.53
C ALA A 29 -1.18 7.00 2.63
N GLU A 30 -2.21 7.74 3.03
CA GLU A 30 -3.40 7.98 2.20
C GLU A 30 -3.06 8.72 0.90
N ASN A 31 -2.15 9.69 0.96
CA ASN A 31 -1.68 10.40 -0.23
C ASN A 31 -0.89 9.48 -1.18
N LEU A 32 -0.21 8.45 -0.67
CA LEU A 32 0.49 7.47 -1.51
C LEU A 32 -0.45 6.67 -2.41
N ALA A 33 -1.70 6.44 -1.97
CA ALA A 33 -2.71 5.73 -2.77
C ALA A 33 -3.00 6.44 -4.10
N LYS A 34 -2.82 7.77 -4.19
CA LYS A 34 -3.01 8.54 -5.43
C LYS A 34 -2.04 8.12 -6.54
N PHE A 35 -0.88 7.59 -6.19
CA PHE A 35 0.12 7.11 -7.15
C PHE A 35 -0.16 5.70 -7.65
N LEU A 36 -1.12 4.98 -7.07
CA LEU A 36 -1.55 3.68 -7.58
C LEU A 36 -2.31 3.85 -8.90
N PRO A 37 -2.25 2.86 -9.81
CA PRO A 37 -3.12 2.79 -10.97
C PRO A 37 -4.60 2.90 -10.59
N ALA A 38 -5.43 3.56 -11.41
CA ALA A 38 -6.83 3.84 -11.10
C ALA A 38 -7.63 2.59 -10.65
N LYS A 39 -7.38 1.44 -11.29
CA LYS A 39 -8.01 0.14 -10.96
C LYS A 39 -7.70 -0.37 -9.55
N LEU A 40 -6.61 0.08 -8.94
CA LEU A 40 -6.16 -0.35 -7.61
C LEU A 40 -6.49 0.67 -6.52
N ARG A 41 -6.84 1.92 -6.87
CA ARG A 41 -7.10 3.00 -5.90
C ARG A 41 -8.33 2.72 -5.04
N SER A 42 -9.40 2.17 -5.61
CA SER A 42 -10.67 1.93 -4.91
C SER A 42 -10.59 0.81 -3.85
N GLY A 43 -9.67 -0.14 -4.02
CA GLY A 43 -9.47 -1.26 -3.10
C GLY A 43 -8.27 -1.11 -2.17
N ALA A 44 -7.55 0.01 -2.24
CA ALA A 44 -6.37 0.23 -1.42
C ALA A 44 -6.77 0.51 0.04
N ILE A 45 -6.16 -0.23 0.97
CA ILE A 45 -6.33 -0.03 2.41
C ILE A 45 -5.01 0.43 3.03
N VAL A 46 -5.09 1.39 3.96
CA VAL A 46 -3.94 1.81 4.76
C VAL A 46 -3.85 0.89 5.97
N VAL A 47 -2.71 0.22 6.11
CA VAL A 47 -2.44 -0.67 7.24
C VAL A 47 -1.35 -0.05 8.12
N LYS A 48 -1.50 -0.18 9.43
CA LYS A 48 -0.45 0.13 10.40
C LYS A 48 0.40 -1.12 10.59
N ASP A 49 1.71 -0.97 10.47
CA ASP A 49 2.67 -2.00 10.89
C ASP A 49 2.96 -1.93 12.39
#